data_AF-A0A257QS15-F1
#
_entry.id   AF-A0A257QS15-F1
#
_cell.length_a   1.000
_cell.length_b   1.000
_cell.length_c   1.000
_cell.angle_alpha   90.00
_cell.angle_beta   90.00
_cell.angle_gamma   90.00
#
_symmetry.space_group_name_H-M   'P 1'
#
loop_
_entity.id
_entity.type
_entity.pdbx_description
1 polymer ?
#
loop_
_entity_poly.entity_id
_entity_poly.type
_entity_poly.pdbx_seq_one_letter_code
_entity_poly.pdbx_strand_id
1 'polypeptide(L)'
;MGFCSASLVLPNFTFAAPAINTAPSADVAPYVVAAAHEPHLSAAQMTSLIRHHIKYVFVIYQENRSFDSYFGTYPGADGLYSQPASATAGFTQPITNVDGSTGTIQPFLIGPAQYAADTDDIDHSHPLTTAKMDVVNGAALMDHFALTEEKKYSKTGNPSLLAKQFGELSMAYEDCDTVPILWNYASRFTLFDHVFEDMTGP
;
A
#
# COMPACT_ATOMS: atom_id res chain seq x y z
N MET A 1 6.96 -18.05 -15.26
CA MET A 1 8.12 -17.15 -15.06
C MET A 1 7.95 -16.00 -16.02
N GLY A 2 7.59 -14.81 -15.53
CA GLY A 2 7.41 -13.62 -16.37
C GLY A 2 6.25 -12.68 -16.02
N PHE A 3 5.71 -12.67 -14.80
CA PHE A 3 4.59 -11.78 -14.45
C PHE A 3 5.01 -10.42 -13.84
N CYS A 4 6.28 -10.23 -13.46
CA CYS A 4 6.80 -8.99 -12.83
C CYS A 4 7.52 -8.05 -13.81
N SER A 5 7.09 -7.95 -15.08
CA SER A 5 7.64 -6.92 -15.98
C SER A 5 6.80 -5.65 -15.94
N ALA A 6 6.80 -4.98 -14.79
CA ALA A 6 6.64 -3.53 -14.75
C ALA A 6 8.05 -2.95 -14.78
N SER A 7 8.58 -2.67 -15.98
CA SER A 7 9.79 -1.86 -16.08
C SER A 7 9.50 -0.51 -15.44
N LEU A 8 10.21 -0.17 -14.35
CA LEU A 8 10.29 1.19 -13.83
C LEU A 8 10.89 2.07 -14.93
N VAL A 9 10.04 2.64 -15.78
CA VAL A 9 10.42 3.73 -16.66
C VAL A 9 10.15 4.99 -15.85
N LEU A 10 11.21 5.56 -15.27
CA LEU A 10 11.18 6.89 -14.65
C LEU A 10 10.92 7.93 -15.77
N PRO A 11 9.72 8.54 -15.88
CA PRO A 11 9.50 9.57 -16.87
C PRO A 11 10.04 10.89 -16.30
N ASN A 12 10.70 11.66 -17.16
CA ASN A 12 11.01 13.05 -16.86
C ASN A 12 9.72 13.85 -16.63
N PHE A 13 9.75 14.66 -15.57
CA PHE A 13 8.66 15.46 -15.03
C PHE A 13 7.90 16.31 -16.06
N THR A 14 6.57 16.15 -16.09
CA THR A 14 5.60 17.22 -16.38
C THR A 14 4.32 16.97 -15.58
N PHE A 15 3.85 18.01 -14.88
CA PHE A 15 2.64 17.99 -14.04
C PHE A 15 1.35 17.85 -14.86
N ALA A 16 0.89 16.61 -14.97
CA ALA A 16 -0.50 16.19 -15.11
C ALA A 16 -0.48 14.75 -14.62
N ALA A 17 -1.33 14.35 -13.66
CA ALA A 17 -1.33 13.01 -13.07
C ALA A 17 -1.17 11.96 -14.18
N PRO A 18 0.01 11.35 -14.35
CA PRO A 18 0.15 10.29 -15.31
C PRO A 18 -0.39 9.08 -14.56
N ALA A 19 -1.62 8.66 -14.89
CA ALA A 19 -1.98 7.26 -14.73
C ALA A 19 -0.77 6.48 -15.26
N ILE A 20 -0.07 5.74 -14.39
CA ILE A 20 1.06 4.92 -14.80
C ILE A 20 0.44 3.87 -15.72
N ASN A 21 0.48 4.18 -17.01
CA ASN A 21 -0.26 3.50 -18.05
C ASN A 21 0.56 2.29 -18.49
N THR A 22 0.70 1.30 -17.59
CA THR A 22 1.09 -0.02 -18.05
C THR A 22 -0.05 -0.51 -18.93
N ALA A 23 0.22 -0.60 -20.23
CA ALA A 23 -0.74 -1.16 -21.17
C ALA A 23 -1.21 -2.52 -20.64
N PRO A 24 -2.53 -2.80 -20.64
CA PRO A 24 -3.03 -4.08 -20.17
C PRO A 24 -2.41 -5.22 -20.98
N SER A 25 -2.24 -6.38 -20.36
CA SER A 25 -1.78 -7.57 -21.08
C SER A 25 -2.73 -7.90 -22.24
N ALA A 26 -2.22 -8.60 -23.26
CA ALA A 26 -2.99 -8.88 -24.48
C ALA A 26 -4.33 -9.60 -24.23
N ASP A 27 -4.42 -10.39 -23.15
CA ASP A 27 -5.62 -11.09 -22.72
C ASP A 27 -6.59 -10.22 -21.91
N VAL A 28 -6.13 -9.09 -21.34
CA VAL A 28 -6.98 -8.12 -20.62
C VAL A 28 -7.41 -6.97 -21.53
N ALA A 29 -6.57 -6.57 -22.49
CA ALA A 29 -6.80 -5.44 -23.38
C ALA A 29 -8.20 -5.38 -24.04
N PRO A 30 -8.80 -6.51 -24.49
CA PRO A 30 -10.16 -6.49 -25.07
C PRO A 30 -11.28 -6.13 -24.09
N TYR A 31 -11.02 -6.22 -22.78
CA TYR A 31 -12.00 -5.98 -21.72
C TYR A 31 -11.86 -4.60 -21.06
N VAL A 32 -10.80 -3.85 -21.38
CA VAL A 32 -10.58 -2.51 -20.83
C VAL A 32 -11.52 -1.51 -21.47
N VAL A 33 -12.33 -0.85 -20.65
CA VAL A 33 -13.14 0.30 -21.06
C VAL A 33 -12.32 1.55 -20.76
N ALA A 34 -11.99 2.32 -21.79
CA ALA A 34 -11.32 3.60 -21.57
C ALA A 34 -12.28 4.56 -20.85
N ALA A 35 -11.77 5.38 -19.93
CA ALA A 35 -12.57 6.32 -19.14
C ALA A 35 -13.50 7.21 -20.01
N ALA A 36 -13.03 7.65 -21.19
CA ALA A 36 -13.83 8.44 -22.13
C ALA A 36 -15.03 7.70 -22.75
N HIS A 37 -15.06 6.37 -22.65
CA HIS A 37 -16.12 5.49 -23.14
C HIS A 37 -16.94 4.85 -22.01
N GLU A 38 -16.72 5.25 -20.75
CA GLU A 38 -17.51 4.74 -19.64
C GLU A 38 -18.99 5.18 -19.77
N PRO A 39 -19.95 4.26 -19.57
CA PRO A 39 -21.35 4.61 -19.65
C PRO A 39 -21.76 5.49 -18.46
N HIS A 40 -22.29 6.68 -18.75
CA HIS A 40 -22.90 7.55 -17.75
C HIS A 40 -24.32 7.07 -17.41
N LEU A 41 -24.45 6.30 -16.34
CA LEU A 41 -25.72 5.77 -15.87
C LEU A 41 -26.26 6.58 -14.69
N SER A 42 -27.57 6.84 -14.68
CA SER A 42 -28.23 7.30 -13.45
C SER A 42 -28.19 6.22 -12.37
N ALA A 43 -28.32 6.61 -11.10
CA ALA A 43 -28.37 5.67 -9.98
C ALA A 43 -29.47 4.61 -10.12
N ALA A 44 -30.62 4.98 -10.71
CA ALA A 44 -31.71 4.04 -10.98
C ALA A 44 -31.35 3.01 -12.06
N GLN A 45 -30.70 3.45 -13.15
CA GLN A 45 -30.20 2.55 -14.20
C GLN A 45 -29.13 1.59 -13.64
N MET A 46 -28.17 2.12 -12.88
CA MET A 46 -27.12 1.32 -12.22
C MET A 46 -27.74 0.26 -11.30
N THR A 47 -28.67 0.66 -10.44
CA THR A 47 -29.39 -0.25 -9.53
C THR A 47 -30.14 -1.34 -10.30
N SER A 48 -30.80 -0.98 -11.40
CA SER A 48 -31.51 -1.93 -12.25
C SER A 48 -30.57 -2.96 -12.86
N LEU A 49 -29.44 -2.52 -13.43
CA LEU A 49 -28.44 -3.42 -14.01
C LEU A 49 -27.81 -4.34 -12.96
N ILE A 50 -27.41 -3.82 -11.81
CA ILE A 50 -26.84 -4.63 -10.72
C ILE A 50 -27.83 -5.72 -10.30
N ARG A 51 -29.12 -5.39 -10.07
CA ARG A 51 -30.14 -6.38 -9.72
C ARG A 51 -30.39 -7.41 -10.82
N HIS A 52 -30.27 -7.00 -12.08
CA HIS A 52 -30.48 -7.88 -13.22
C HIS A 52 -29.31 -8.85 -13.42
N HIS A 53 -28.07 -8.38 -13.28
CA HIS A 53 -26.85 -9.11 -13.67
C HIS A 53 -26.06 -9.72 -12.50
N ILE A 54 -26.13 -9.16 -11.30
CA ILE A 54 -25.41 -9.67 -10.11
C ILE A 54 -26.39 -10.40 -9.20
N LYS A 55 -26.15 -11.69 -8.96
CA LYS A 55 -27.00 -12.55 -8.12
C LYS A 55 -26.38 -12.91 -6.78
N TYR A 56 -25.05 -12.98 -6.74
CA TYR A 56 -24.29 -13.37 -5.57
C TYR A 56 -23.14 -12.40 -5.37
N VAL A 57 -22.92 -12.01 -4.12
CA VAL A 57 -21.78 -11.20 -3.71
C VAL A 57 -21.06 -12.01 -2.64
N PHE A 58 -19.81 -12.35 -2.91
CA PHE A 58 -18.91 -12.97 -1.94
C PHE A 58 -17.95 -11.90 -1.45
N VAL A 59 -17.94 -11.66 -0.15
CA VAL A 59 -17.00 -10.72 0.48
C VAL A 59 -15.95 -11.56 1.19
N ILE A 60 -14.70 -11.45 0.73
CA ILE A 60 -13.54 -12.10 1.34
C ILE A 60 -12.79 -11.03 2.11
N TYR A 61 -12.77 -11.14 3.43
CA TYR A 61 -12.12 -10.18 4.32
C TYR A 61 -10.73 -10.70 4.70
N GLN A 62 -9.70 -10.06 4.17
CA GLN A 62 -8.30 -10.35 4.52
C GLN A 62 -7.91 -9.58 5.79
N GLU A 63 -6.80 -9.96 6.41
CA GLU A 63 -6.32 -9.39 7.68
C GLU A 63 -5.01 -8.59 7.50
N ASN A 64 -4.82 -7.61 8.39
CA ASN A 64 -3.54 -7.05 8.84
C ASN A 64 -2.56 -6.55 7.76
N ARG A 65 -3.06 -6.03 6.64
CA ARG A 65 -2.21 -5.49 5.57
C ARG A 65 -2.75 -4.15 5.09
N SER A 66 -1.87 -3.15 5.05
CA SER A 66 -2.18 -1.86 4.44
C SER A 66 -2.19 -1.98 2.91
N PHE A 67 -2.82 -1.00 2.24
CA PHE A 67 -2.78 -0.92 0.79
C PHE A 67 -1.34 -0.84 0.28
N ASP A 68 -0.50 0.03 0.87
CA ASP A 68 0.88 0.21 0.43
C ASP A 68 1.78 -1.02 0.65
N SER A 69 1.48 -1.87 1.64
CA SER A 69 2.16 -3.15 1.84
C SER A 69 2.04 -4.02 0.59
N TYR A 70 0.81 -4.26 0.10
CA TYR A 70 0.58 -5.16 -1.03
C TYR A 70 0.59 -4.50 -2.40
N PHE A 71 0.15 -3.25 -2.51
CA PHE A 71 -0.13 -2.60 -3.79
C PHE A 71 0.52 -1.22 -3.93
N GLY A 72 1.35 -0.79 -2.98
CA GLY A 72 2.02 0.52 -3.03
C GLY A 72 2.91 0.71 -4.26
N THR A 73 3.38 -0.40 -4.85
CA THR A 73 4.17 -0.42 -6.09
C THR A 73 3.39 -0.94 -7.30
N TYR A 74 2.09 -1.20 -7.13
CA TYR A 74 1.25 -1.69 -8.22
C TYR A 74 1.14 -0.62 -9.33
N PRO A 75 1.41 -0.96 -10.60
CA PRO A 75 1.35 0.02 -11.67
C PRO A 75 -0.03 0.65 -11.83
N GLY A 76 -0.08 1.98 -11.76
CA GLY A 76 -1.29 2.77 -11.94
C GLY A 76 -2.09 3.02 -10.67
N ALA A 77 -1.73 2.38 -9.55
CA ALA A 77 -2.31 2.68 -8.25
C ALA A 77 -1.80 4.01 -7.69
N ASP A 78 -2.63 4.71 -6.92
CA ASP A 78 -2.19 5.79 -6.06
C ASP A 78 -1.51 5.25 -4.78
N GLY A 79 -0.25 4.80 -4.93
CA GLY A 79 0.55 4.23 -3.85
C GLY A 79 1.89 4.93 -3.64
N LEU A 80 2.81 4.27 -2.93
CA LEU A 80 4.16 4.75 -2.55
C LEU A 80 4.93 5.55 -3.62
N TYR A 81 4.82 5.18 -4.91
CA TYR A 81 5.58 5.79 -6.00
C TYR A 81 4.70 6.44 -7.08
N SER A 82 3.42 6.73 -6.78
CA SER A 82 2.53 7.48 -7.69
C SER A 82 2.97 8.94 -7.87
N GLN A 83 3.76 9.45 -6.93
CA GLN A 83 4.30 10.82 -6.89
C GLN A 83 5.72 10.84 -6.30
N PRO A 84 6.46 11.96 -6.39
CA PRO A 84 7.80 12.05 -5.81
C PRO A 84 7.80 11.84 -4.30
N ALA A 85 8.85 11.21 -3.77
CA ALA A 85 9.03 10.96 -2.33
C ALA A 85 8.81 12.19 -1.45
N SER A 86 9.16 13.39 -1.92
CA SER A 86 8.97 14.65 -1.19
C SER A 86 7.50 15.10 -1.09
N ALA A 87 6.61 14.53 -1.88
CA ALA A 87 5.16 14.78 -1.87
C ALA A 87 4.38 13.69 -1.11
N THR A 88 5.01 12.56 -0.80
CA THR A 88 4.42 11.46 -0.03
C THR A 88 4.71 11.65 1.46
N ALA A 89 3.66 11.89 2.25
CA ALA A 89 3.77 12.00 3.70
C ALA A 89 4.38 10.73 4.31
N GLY A 90 5.28 10.89 5.28
CA GLY A 90 5.91 9.74 5.92
C GLY A 90 6.84 8.90 5.05
N PHE A 91 7.16 9.30 3.81
CA PHE A 91 8.01 8.49 2.93
C PHE A 91 9.43 8.32 3.49
N THR A 92 9.96 9.33 4.17
CA THR A 92 11.23 9.21 4.92
C THR A 92 10.94 9.42 6.38
N GLN A 93 11.18 8.42 7.22
CA GLN A 93 10.94 8.47 8.65
C GLN A 93 12.24 8.31 9.43
N PRO A 94 12.36 8.92 10.62
CA PRO A 94 13.44 8.60 11.53
C PRO A 94 13.35 7.14 12.03
N ILE A 95 14.49 6.55 12.35
CA ILE A 95 14.59 5.26 13.05
C ILE A 95 15.82 5.26 13.96
N THR A 96 15.82 4.51 15.05
CA THR A 96 16.99 4.39 15.93
C THR A 96 17.78 3.14 15.56
N ASN A 97 19.09 3.27 15.40
CA ASN A 97 19.96 2.12 15.20
C ASN A 97 20.28 1.43 16.54
N VAL A 98 20.72 0.17 16.49
CA VAL A 98 21.04 -0.64 17.69
C VAL A 98 22.17 0.00 18.53
N ASP A 99 23.03 0.80 17.93
CA ASP A 99 24.07 1.56 18.62
C ASP A 99 23.57 2.88 19.26
N GLY A 100 22.29 3.23 19.07
CA GLY A 100 21.65 4.45 19.57
C GLY A 100 21.75 5.64 18.63
N SER A 101 22.41 5.52 17.48
CA SER A 101 22.45 6.59 16.47
C SER A 101 21.09 6.76 15.79
N THR A 102 20.74 8.00 15.43
CA THR A 102 19.55 8.29 14.63
C THR A 102 19.87 8.05 13.15
N GLY A 103 19.03 7.26 12.50
CA GLY A 103 19.02 7.06 11.05
C GLY A 103 17.69 7.50 10.44
N THR A 104 17.56 7.24 9.14
CA THR A 104 16.31 7.39 8.40
C THR A 104 15.98 6.10 7.66
N ILE A 105 14.70 5.84 7.45
CA ILE A 105 14.19 4.73 6.68
C ILE A 105 13.18 5.23 5.64
N GLN A 106 13.19 4.58 4.48
CA GLN A 106 12.22 4.77 3.41
C GLN A 106 11.56 3.43 3.10
N PRO A 107 10.39 3.41 2.44
CA PRO A 107 9.77 2.18 2.01
C PRO A 107 10.76 1.28 1.25
N PHE A 108 10.82 0.00 1.60
CA PHE A 108 11.72 -0.96 0.95
C PHE A 108 11.03 -2.30 0.70
N LEU A 109 11.45 -2.96 -0.40
CA LEU A 109 10.90 -4.23 -0.82
C LEU A 109 11.38 -5.36 0.09
N ILE A 110 10.44 -6.20 0.55
CA ILE A 110 10.70 -7.53 1.09
C ILE A 110 10.10 -8.59 0.17
N GLY A 111 10.78 -9.74 0.07
CA GLY A 111 10.46 -10.78 -0.89
C GLY A 111 10.49 -12.19 -0.31
N PRO A 112 10.39 -13.20 -1.18
CA PRO A 112 10.52 -14.61 -0.77
C PRO A 112 11.82 -14.93 -0.02
N ALA A 113 12.91 -14.20 -0.28
CA ALA A 113 14.18 -14.35 0.43
C ALA A 113 14.10 -13.98 1.92
N GLN A 114 13.14 -13.12 2.29
CA GLN A 114 12.83 -12.71 3.66
C GLN A 114 11.62 -13.45 4.23
N TYR A 115 11.08 -14.45 3.53
CA TYR A 115 9.83 -15.14 3.89
C TYR A 115 8.64 -14.17 4.01
N ALA A 116 8.58 -13.14 3.17
CA ALA A 116 7.57 -12.07 3.26
C ALA A 116 6.10 -12.53 3.10
N ALA A 117 5.86 -13.77 2.69
CA ALA A 117 4.51 -14.36 2.72
C ALA A 117 3.98 -14.61 4.15
N ASP A 118 4.85 -14.63 5.14
CA ASP A 118 4.55 -14.89 6.56
C ASP A 118 5.46 -14.00 7.44
N THR A 119 5.17 -12.70 7.48
CA THR A 119 5.89 -11.75 8.34
C THR A 119 5.30 -11.73 9.74
N ASP A 120 6.08 -11.21 10.69
CA ASP A 120 5.55 -10.79 11.98
C ASP A 120 4.43 -9.74 11.84
N ASP A 121 3.63 -9.63 12.88
CA ASP A 121 2.48 -8.73 12.96
C ASP A 121 2.86 -7.42 13.68
N ILE A 122 2.84 -6.32 12.93
CA ILE A 122 3.06 -4.98 13.50
C ILE A 122 1.83 -4.55 14.29
N ASP A 123 2.02 -3.70 15.30
CA ASP A 123 0.90 -3.23 16.11
C ASP A 123 -0.10 -2.44 15.28
N HIS A 124 -1.36 -2.87 15.29
CA HIS A 124 -2.44 -2.20 14.58
C HIS A 124 -3.53 -1.72 15.55
N SER A 125 -3.30 -1.79 16.88
CA SER A 125 -4.26 -1.33 17.89
C SER A 125 -4.60 0.15 17.74
N HIS A 126 -5.84 0.53 18.08
CA HIS A 126 -6.27 1.93 18.01
C HIS A 126 -5.25 2.97 18.55
N PRO A 127 -4.67 2.81 19.77
CA PRO A 127 -3.74 3.80 20.30
C PRO A 127 -2.41 3.87 19.55
N LEU A 128 -1.85 2.74 19.10
CA LEU A 128 -0.57 2.79 18.39
C LEU A 128 -0.74 3.22 16.94
N THR A 129 -1.81 2.82 16.26
CA THR A 129 -2.08 3.32 14.91
C THR A 129 -2.29 4.84 14.92
N THR A 130 -3.00 5.38 15.92
CA THR A 130 -3.11 6.84 16.09
C THR A 130 -1.75 7.50 16.35
N ALA A 131 -0.89 6.88 17.17
CA ALA A 131 0.45 7.40 17.43
C ALA A 131 1.35 7.37 16.18
N LYS A 132 1.23 6.34 15.33
CA LYS A 132 1.95 6.22 14.06
C LYS A 132 1.56 7.30 13.04
N MET A 133 0.27 7.65 13.00
CA MET A 133 -0.25 8.70 12.11
C MET A 133 0.29 10.10 12.42
N ASP A 134 0.76 10.31 13.66
CA ASP A 134 1.26 11.59 14.19
C ASP A 134 0.38 12.78 13.81
N VAL A 135 -0.79 12.88 14.45
CA VAL A 135 -1.74 13.96 14.17
C VAL A 135 -1.37 15.20 14.97
N VAL A 136 -0.83 16.20 14.28
CA VAL A 136 -0.45 17.50 14.84
C VAL A 136 -1.39 18.59 14.32
N ASN A 137 -2.10 19.26 15.23
CA ASN A 137 -3.06 20.33 14.90
C ASN A 137 -4.12 19.92 13.86
N GLY A 138 -4.54 18.65 13.88
CA GLY A 138 -5.54 18.10 12.96
C GLY A 138 -5.00 17.65 11.60
N ALA A 139 -3.69 17.75 11.36
CA ALA A 139 -3.04 17.19 10.17
C ALA A 139 -2.27 15.92 10.56
N ALA A 140 -2.50 14.82 9.84
CA ALA A 140 -1.73 13.59 10.00
C ALA A 140 -0.41 13.72 9.24
N LEU A 141 0.71 13.70 9.94
CA LEU A 141 2.05 13.79 9.33
C LEU A 141 2.54 12.45 8.77
N MET A 142 1.98 11.35 9.29
CA MET A 142 2.21 9.98 8.84
C MET A 142 3.66 9.51 8.95
N ASP A 143 4.47 10.10 9.84
CA ASP A 143 5.92 9.94 9.88
C ASP A 143 6.45 9.22 11.15
N HIS A 144 5.56 8.63 11.96
CA HIS A 144 5.91 7.94 13.21
C HIS A 144 5.73 6.41 13.15
N PHE A 145 5.52 5.81 11.98
CA PHE A 145 5.33 4.35 11.84
C PHE A 145 6.53 3.57 12.37
N ALA A 146 7.74 3.88 11.89
CA ALA A 146 8.95 3.18 12.25
C ALA A 146 9.30 3.34 13.74
N LEU A 147 9.31 4.58 14.25
CA LEU A 147 9.67 4.84 15.64
C LEU A 147 8.63 4.33 16.64
N THR A 148 7.34 4.41 16.32
CA THR A 148 6.29 3.94 17.24
C THR A 148 6.36 2.42 17.38
N GLU A 149 6.54 1.72 16.25
CA GLU A 149 6.67 0.26 16.26
C GLU A 149 7.97 -0.19 16.95
N GLU A 150 9.10 0.47 16.69
CA GLU A 150 10.37 0.19 17.38
C GLU A 150 10.25 0.37 18.90
N LYS A 151 9.69 1.50 19.35
CA LYS A 151 9.58 1.85 20.77
C LYS A 151 8.62 0.96 21.55
N LYS A 152 7.70 0.26 20.87
CA LYS A 152 6.86 -0.79 21.50
C LYS A 152 7.73 -1.87 22.12
N TYR A 153 8.80 -2.27 21.42
CA TYR A 153 9.68 -3.38 21.82
C TYR A 153 10.96 -2.94 22.55
N SER A 154 11.31 -1.65 22.51
CA SER A 154 12.39 -1.08 23.32
C SER A 154 12.04 0.32 23.84
N LYS A 155 11.39 0.38 25.00
CA LYS A 155 10.89 1.64 25.57
C LYS A 155 11.98 2.56 26.12
N THR A 156 13.15 2.00 26.48
CA THR A 156 14.26 2.74 27.08
C THR A 156 15.60 2.24 26.54
N GLY A 157 16.61 3.12 26.51
CA GLY A 157 17.94 2.78 26.00
C GLY A 157 17.97 2.59 24.49
N ASN A 158 19.04 1.99 24.00
CA ASN A 158 19.19 1.66 22.59
C ASN A 158 18.23 0.51 22.21
N PRO A 159 17.66 0.49 20.99
CA PRO A 159 16.80 -0.61 20.57
C PRO A 159 17.57 -1.92 20.46
N SER A 160 16.92 -3.03 20.81
CA SER A 160 17.40 -4.36 20.41
C SER A 160 17.29 -4.53 18.88
N LEU A 161 17.98 -5.53 18.33
CA LEU A 161 17.83 -5.87 16.91
C LEU A 161 16.36 -6.16 16.56
N LEU A 162 15.64 -6.89 17.41
CA LEU A 162 14.23 -7.19 17.22
C LEU A 162 13.38 -5.91 17.17
N ALA A 163 13.60 -4.98 18.10
CA ALA A 163 12.86 -3.72 18.13
C ALA A 163 13.11 -2.91 16.85
N LYS A 164 14.37 -2.82 16.41
CA LYS A 164 14.72 -2.17 15.14
C LYS A 164 14.00 -2.83 13.95
N GLN A 165 14.02 -4.16 13.88
CA GLN A 165 13.39 -4.90 12.78
C GLN A 165 11.88 -4.72 12.74
N PHE A 166 11.20 -4.60 13.88
CA PHE A 166 9.78 -4.25 13.92
C PHE A 166 9.51 -2.82 13.41
N GLY A 167 10.37 -1.87 13.76
CA GLY A 167 10.35 -0.53 13.15
C GLY A 167 10.55 -0.56 11.64
N GLU A 168 11.51 -1.36 11.16
CA GLU A 168 11.76 -1.54 9.72
C GLU A 168 10.58 -2.22 9.02
N LEU A 169 9.99 -3.25 9.61
CA LEU A 169 8.87 -3.99 9.03
C LEU A 169 7.65 -3.09 8.78
N SER A 170 7.43 -2.05 9.61
CA SER A 170 6.36 -1.07 9.38
C SER A 170 6.53 -0.24 8.09
N MET A 171 7.73 -0.24 7.50
CA MET A 171 8.08 0.44 6.26
C MET A 171 8.33 -0.55 5.11
N ALA A 172 8.14 -1.85 5.33
CA ALA A 172 8.34 -2.84 4.30
C ALA A 172 7.10 -2.91 3.37
N TYR A 173 7.33 -3.20 2.10
CA TYR A 173 6.27 -3.55 1.16
C TYR A 173 6.62 -4.81 0.38
N GLU A 174 5.59 -5.47 -0.11
CA GLU A 174 5.67 -6.61 -1.01
C GLU A 174 5.37 -6.20 -2.46
N ASP A 175 5.63 -7.12 -3.39
CA ASP A 175 5.27 -6.96 -4.79
C ASP A 175 4.72 -8.27 -5.38
N CYS A 176 4.65 -8.32 -6.70
CA CYS A 176 4.12 -9.46 -7.43
C CYS A 176 4.90 -10.77 -7.23
N ASP A 177 6.17 -10.72 -6.77
CA ASP A 177 6.95 -11.93 -6.49
C ASP A 177 6.54 -12.56 -5.15
N THR A 178 5.94 -11.78 -4.23
CA THR A 178 5.44 -12.26 -2.93
C THR A 178 3.94 -12.52 -2.93
N VAL A 179 3.13 -11.63 -3.53
CA VAL A 179 1.66 -11.74 -3.57
C VAL A 179 1.09 -11.85 -5.00
N PRO A 180 1.56 -12.81 -5.82
CA PRO A 180 1.24 -12.89 -7.25
C PRO A 180 -0.25 -13.09 -7.53
N ILE A 181 -0.98 -13.77 -6.64
CA ILE A 181 -2.43 -14.02 -6.82
C ILE A 181 -3.21 -12.71 -6.71
N LEU A 182 -2.89 -11.87 -5.73
CA LEU A 182 -3.57 -10.59 -5.52
C LEU A 182 -3.27 -9.61 -6.66
N TRP A 183 -2.01 -9.52 -7.11
CA TRP A 183 -1.63 -8.69 -8.25
C TRP A 183 -2.28 -9.16 -9.56
N ASN A 184 -2.44 -10.48 -9.74
CA ASN A 184 -3.15 -11.02 -10.89
C ASN A 184 -4.64 -10.63 -10.85
N TYR A 185 -5.30 -10.64 -9.69
CA TYR A 185 -6.66 -10.12 -9.56
C TYR A 185 -6.73 -8.62 -9.89
N ALA A 186 -5.84 -7.80 -9.33
CA ALA A 186 -5.79 -6.37 -9.64
C ALA A 186 -5.60 -6.10 -11.14
N SER A 187 -4.83 -6.94 -11.85
CA SER A 187 -4.60 -6.77 -13.29
C SER A 187 -5.79 -7.14 -14.19
N ARG A 188 -6.74 -7.91 -13.67
CA ARG A 188 -7.88 -8.47 -14.44
C ARG A 188 -9.22 -7.88 -14.02
N PHE A 189 -9.27 -7.28 -12.85
CA PHE A 189 -10.47 -6.73 -12.23
C PHE A 189 -10.20 -5.29 -11.77
N THR A 190 -11.08 -4.75 -10.94
CA THR A 190 -10.94 -3.41 -10.38
C THR A 190 -10.16 -3.47 -9.07
N LEU A 191 -9.08 -2.68 -8.99
CA LEU A 191 -8.42 -2.34 -7.74
C LEU A 191 -8.97 -0.98 -7.26
N PHE A 192 -9.45 -0.92 -6.02
CA PHE A 192 -9.79 0.35 -5.39
C PHE A 192 -8.62 0.77 -4.49
N ASP A 193 -8.05 1.95 -4.74
CA ASP A 193 -6.89 2.50 -4.02
C ASP A 193 -7.27 3.62 -3.03
N HIS A 194 -8.57 3.90 -2.88
CA HIS A 194 -9.13 4.90 -1.96
C HIS A 194 -10.22 4.30 -1.07
N VAL A 195 -9.92 3.15 -0.44
CA VAL A 195 -10.80 2.48 0.52
C VAL A 195 -10.11 2.45 1.87
N PHE A 196 -10.74 3.05 2.87
CA PHE A 196 -10.20 3.20 4.21
C PHE A 196 -11.07 2.45 5.22
N GLU A 197 -10.45 2.01 6.32
CA GLU A 197 -11.19 1.56 7.49
C GLU A 197 -12.09 2.68 8.02
N ASP A 198 -13.27 2.32 8.54
CA ASP A 198 -14.24 3.30 9.07
C ASP A 198 -13.75 3.94 10.37
N MET A 199 -12.98 3.17 11.16
CA MET A 199 -12.35 3.62 12.39
C MET A 199 -10.96 2.98 12.50
N THR A 200 -10.05 3.70 13.13
CA THR A 200 -8.66 3.28 13.28
C THR A 200 -8.50 2.09 14.22
N GLY A 201 -7.96 0.97 13.73
CA GLY A 201 -7.51 -0.19 14.53
C GLY A 201 -8.63 -1.01 15.22
N PRO A 202 -8.30 -2.21 15.74
CA PRO A 202 -9.12 -2.92 16.71
C PRO A 202 -8.93 -2.40 18.16
#